data_AF-K1Z7Q6-F1
#
_entry.id   AF-K1Z7Q6-F1
#
_cell.length_a   1.000
_cell.length_b   1.000
_cell.length_c   1.000
_cell.angle_alpha   90.00
_cell.angle_beta   90.00
_cell.angle_gamma   90.00
#
_symmetry.space_group_name_H-M   'P 1'
#
loop_
_entity.id
_entity.type
_entity.pdbx_description
1 polymer ?
#
loop_
_entity_poly.entity_id
_entity_poly.type
_entity_poly.pdbx_seq_one_letter_code
_entity_poly.pdbx_strand_id
1 'polypeptide(L)' 'MKTQLIVIGAGPGGYAAAFYAADRGLAVTLVDSAVNPG' A
#
# COMPACT_ATOMS: atom_id res chain seq x y z
N MET A 1 -7.89 7.59 -11.97
CA MET A 1 -7.87 7.11 -10.57
C MET A 1 -7.13 8.13 -9.74
N LYS A 2 -7.67 8.58 -8.61
CA LYS A 2 -7.02 9.56 -7.73
C LYS A 2 -6.93 8.94 -6.33
N THR A 3 -5.73 8.91 -5.76
CA THR A 3 -5.46 8.38 -4.42
C THR A 3 -4.58 9.37 -3.68
N GLN A 4 -4.64 9.38 -2.35
CA GLN A 4 -3.86 10.32 -1.54
C GLN A 4 -2.42 9.81 -1.34
N LEU A 5 -2.23 8.49 -1.33
CA LEU A 5 -0.94 7.86 -1.20
C LEU A 5 -0.87 6.58 -2.05
N ILE A 6 0.25 6.42 -2.77
CA ILE A 6 0.62 5.15 -3.41
C ILE A 6 1.77 4.52 -2.65
N VAL A 7 1.66 3.21 -2.41
CA VAL A 7 2.75 2.37 -1.90
C VAL A 7 3.10 1.38 -3.00
N ILE A 8 4.39 1.32 -3.38
CA ILE A 8 4.91 0.44 -4.42
C ILE A 8 5.72 -0.66 -3.74
N GLY A 9 5.32 -1.92 -3.97
CA GLY A 9 5.83 -3.11 -3.31
C GLY A 9 4.98 -3.50 -2.10
N ALA A 10 4.45 -4.72 -2.10
CA ALA A 10 3.58 -5.32 -1.11
C ALA A 10 4.28 -6.48 -0.38
N GLY A 11 5.56 -6.31 -0.07
CA GLY A 11 6.26 -7.13 0.93
C GLY A 11 6.00 -6.63 2.36
N PRO A 12 6.69 -7.16 3.39
CA PRO A 12 6.43 -6.84 4.80
C PRO A 12 6.46 -5.34 5.13
N GLY A 13 7.42 -4.60 4.56
CA GLY A 13 7.50 -3.14 4.76
C GLY A 13 6.40 -2.37 4.03
N GLY A 14 6.01 -2.84 2.84
CA GLY A 14 4.99 -2.22 2.01
C GLY A 14 3.60 -2.34 2.62
N TYR A 15 3.24 -3.55 3.06
CA TYR A 15 2.01 -3.77 3.82
C TYR A 15 1.98 -2.96 5.12
N ALA A 16 3.08 -2.97 5.89
CA ALA A 16 3.16 -2.19 7.13
C ALA A 16 2.94 -0.69 6.88
N ALA A 17 3.58 -0.12 5.84
CA ALA A 17 3.42 1.28 5.48
C ALA A 17 1.99 1.60 5.00
N ALA A 18 1.40 0.72 4.17
CA ALA A 18 0.06 0.90 3.64
C ALA A 18 -1.00 0.86 4.76
N PHE A 19 -0.93 -0.12 5.66
CA PHE A 19 -1.85 -0.23 6.79
C PHE A 19 -1.69 0.93 7.77
N TYR A 20 -0.45 1.30 8.13
CA TYR A 20 -0.22 2.44 9.02
C TYR A 20 -0.80 3.76 8.48
N ALA A 21 -0.67 3.99 7.16
CA ALA A 21 -1.25 5.15 6.50
C ALA A 21 -2.79 5.08 6.43
N ALA A 22 -3.34 3.90 6.15
CA ALA A 22 -4.78 3.67 6.10
C ALA A 22 -5.43 3.85 7.48
N ASP A 23 -4.80 3.37 8.56
CA ASP A 23 -5.25 3.54 9.95
C ASP A 23 -5.30 5.02 10.38
N ARG A 24 -4.52 5.87 9.71
CA ARG A 24 -4.51 7.33 9.89
C ARG A 24 -5.50 8.06 8.96
N GLY A 25 -6.35 7.34 8.24
CA GLY A 25 -7.42 7.87 7.41
C GLY A 25 -7.02 8.28 5.99
N LEU A 26 -5.82 7.90 5.52
CA LEU A 26 -5.43 8.16 4.14
C LEU A 26 -6.07 7.13 3.20
N ALA A 27 -6.57 7.59 2.06
CA ALA A 27 -6.87 6.71 0.93
C ALA A 27 -5.55 6.22 0.31
N VAL A 28 -5.26 4.93 0.46
CA VAL A 28 -4.03 4.29 -0.01
C VAL A 28 -4.32 3.36 -1.18
N THR A 29 -3.43 3.37 -2.18
CA THR A 29 -3.36 2.34 -3.20
C THR A 29 -2.02 1.61 -3.07
N LEU A 30 -2.08 0.32 -2.71
CA LEU A 30 -0.91 -0.57 -2.67
C LEU A 30 -0.81 -1.30 -4.01
N VAL A 31 0.37 -1.25 -4.64
CA VAL A 31 0.62 -1.85 -5.96
C VAL A 31 1.85 -2.72 -5.88
N ASP A 32 1.74 -3.95 -6.41
CA ASP A 32 2.87 -4.85 -6.60
C ASP A 32 2.77 -5.49 -8.00
N SER A 33 3.91 -5.81 -8.60
CA SER A 33 3.99 -6.49 -9.90
C SER A 33 3.94 -8.02 -9.77
N ALA A 34 4.21 -8.56 -8.57
CA ALA A 34 4.05 -9.96 -8.28
C ALA A 34 2.57 -10.36 -8.35
N VAL A 35 2.30 -11.52 -8.97
CA VAL A 35 0.94 -12.07 -9.04
C VAL A 35 0.43 -12.45 -7.65
N ASN A 36 1.32 -12.92 -6.77
CA ASN A 36 1.02 -13.30 -5.39
C ASN A 36 1.99 -12.59 -4.44
N PRO A 37 1.73 -11.31 -4.09
CA PRO A 37 2.56 -10.57 -3.15
C PRO A 37 2.37 -11.04 -1.71
N GLY A 38 3.39 -10.81 -0.88
CA GLY A 38 3.48 -11.26 0.51
C GLY A 38 4.92 -11.36 0.96
#